data_AF-A0A411DV53-F1
#
_entry.id   AF-A0A411DV53-F1
#
_cell.length_a   1.000
_cell.length_b   1.000
_cell.length_c   1.000
_cell.angle_alpha   90.00
_cell.angle_beta   90.00
_cell.angle_gamma   90.00
#
_symmetry.space_group_name_H-M   'P 1'
#
loop_
_entity.id
_entity.type
_entity.pdbx_description
1 polymer ?
#
loop_
_entity_poly.entity_id
_entity_poly.type
_entity_poly.pdbx_seq_one_letter_code
_entity_poly.pdbx_strand_id
1 'polypeptide(L)'
;VVGNYWPPHYVMMNGDTLEPFKVVTTRGMTTGAQEYHPEPRVAAIVASHEEPEFIGNVKETGKVMMVDYHDIKNLKTTTVDASLFLHDGGWD
;
A
#
# COMPACT_ATOMS: atom_id res chain seq x y z
N VAL A 1 8.05 -0.80 6.78
CA VAL A 1 6.69 -1.19 6.34
C VAL A 1 6.72 -2.61 5.81
N VAL A 2 5.64 -3.39 5.97
CA VAL A 2 5.50 -4.74 5.40
C VAL A 2 4.18 -4.83 4.66
N GLY A 3 4.20 -5.40 3.44
CA GLY A 3 3.02 -5.74 2.66
C GLY A 3 2.74 -7.24 2.75
N ASN A 4 1.46 -7.62 2.84
CA ASN A 4 1.07 -9.02 2.94
C ASN A 4 0.10 -9.41 1.82
N TYR A 5 0.18 -10.68 1.42
CA TYR A 5 -0.83 -11.30 0.54
C TYR A 5 -2.05 -11.72 1.35
N TRP A 6 -1.84 -12.34 2.51
CA TRP A 6 -2.91 -12.76 3.40
C TRP A 6 -2.58 -12.51 4.88
N PRO A 7 -3.48 -11.88 5.64
CA PRO A 7 -4.65 -11.13 5.16
C PRO A 7 -4.20 -9.93 4.28
N PRO A 8 -5.06 -9.42 3.38
CA PRO A 8 -4.73 -8.32 2.47
C PRO A 8 -4.60 -7.00 3.23
N HIS A 9 -3.38 -6.67 3.66
CA HIS A 9 -3.05 -5.45 4.38
C HIS A 9 -1.59 -5.04 4.19
N TYR A 10 -1.26 -3.84 4.66
CA TYR A 10 0.11 -3.47 5.01
C TYR A 10 0.20 -3.07 6.48
N VAL A 11 1.40 -3.20 7.04
CA VAL A 11 1.73 -2.88 8.44
C VAL A 11 2.87 -1.87 8.49
N MET A 12 2.67 -0.81 9.24
CA MET A 12 3.73 0.13 9.61
C MET A 12 4.19 -0.14 11.03
N MET A 13 5.51 -0.16 11.19
CA MET A 13 6.19 -0.61 12.40
C MET A 13 7.34 0.35 12.70
N ASN A 14 7.72 0.43 13.96
CA ASN A 14 8.91 1.13 14.37
C ASN A 14 10.15 0.49 13.71
N GLY A 15 11.06 1.31 13.20
CA GLY A 15 12.25 0.84 12.46
C GLY A 15 13.27 0.10 13.31
N ASP A 16 13.36 0.42 14.61
CA ASP A 16 14.34 -0.16 15.54
C ASP A 16 13.77 -1.38 16.27
N THR A 17 12.52 -1.29 16.72
CA THR A 17 11.91 -2.31 17.60
C THR A 17 11.01 -3.30 16.88
N LEU A 18 10.60 -2.98 15.64
CA LEU A 18 9.58 -3.69 14.87
C LEU A 18 8.19 -3.69 15.54
N GLU A 19 7.97 -2.88 16.57
CA GLU A 19 6.66 -2.74 17.20
C GLU A 19 5.64 -2.19 16.18
N PRO A 20 4.50 -2.87 15.96
CA PRO A 20 3.50 -2.42 15.00
C PRO A 20 2.68 -1.27 15.59
N PHE A 21 2.55 -0.18 14.83
CA PHE A 21 1.75 0.98 15.24
C PHE A 21 0.56 1.25 14.31
N LYS A 22 0.53 0.66 13.11
CA LYS A 22 -0.61 0.78 12.19
C LYS A 22 -0.76 -0.46 11.33
N VAL A 23 -2.00 -0.92 11.18
CA VAL A 23 -2.40 -1.96 10.23
C VAL A 23 -3.52 -1.40 9.37
N VAL A 24 -3.39 -1.52 8.05
CA VAL A 24 -4.37 -0.98 7.08
C VAL A 24 -4.74 -2.04 6.05
N THR A 25 -6.03 -2.34 5.95
CA THR A 25 -6.57 -3.26 4.94
C THR A 25 -6.44 -2.69 3.54
N THR A 26 -6.19 -3.56 2.56
CA THR A 26 -6.17 -3.21 1.14
C THR A 26 -7.38 -3.70 0.35
N ARG A 27 -8.33 -4.38 1.02
CA ARG A 27 -9.67 -4.66 0.47
C ARG A 27 -10.33 -3.39 -0.06
N GLY A 28 -10.91 -3.45 -1.24
CA GLY A 28 -11.48 -2.26 -1.87
C GLY A 28 -11.95 -2.51 -3.29
N MET A 29 -12.13 -1.43 -4.04
CA MET A 29 -12.72 -1.46 -5.38
C MET A 29 -11.63 -1.57 -6.46
N THR A 30 -11.87 -2.34 -7.52
CA THR A 30 -10.99 -2.39 -8.69
C THR A 30 -10.98 -1.07 -9.44
N THR A 31 -9.87 -0.74 -10.09
CA THR A 31 -9.85 0.33 -11.09
C THR A 31 -10.74 -0.02 -12.28
N GLY A 32 -11.30 1.01 -12.93
CA GLY A 32 -12.23 0.83 -14.04
C GLY A 32 -13.63 0.41 -13.59
N ALA A 33 -13.88 -0.90 -13.47
CA ALA A 33 -15.20 -1.45 -13.22
C ALA A 33 -15.79 -1.08 -11.84
N GLN A 34 -14.94 -0.63 -10.89
CA GLN A 34 -15.36 -0.32 -9.51
C GLN A 34 -16.11 -1.50 -8.88
N GLU A 35 -15.54 -2.70 -9.01
CA GLU A 35 -16.06 -3.91 -8.38
C GLU A 35 -15.31 -4.19 -7.08
N TYR A 36 -16.01 -4.61 -6.03
CA TYR A 36 -15.37 -4.94 -4.77
C TYR A 36 -14.52 -6.21 -4.89
N HIS A 37 -13.25 -6.10 -4.52
CA HIS A 37 -12.30 -7.21 -4.49
C HIS A 37 -11.89 -7.53 -3.03
N PRO A 38 -12.17 -8.75 -2.53
CA PRO A 38 -11.97 -9.10 -1.12
C PRO A 38 -10.52 -9.48 -0.75
N GLU A 39 -9.66 -9.72 -1.74
CA GLU A 39 -8.26 -10.11 -1.53
C GLU A 39 -7.25 -9.32 -2.40
N PRO A 40 -7.15 -7.98 -2.28
CA PRO A 40 -6.15 -7.21 -3.01
C PRO A 40 -4.81 -7.27 -2.27
N ARG A 41 -3.86 -7.99 -2.83
CA ARG A 41 -2.55 -8.26 -2.25
C ARG A 41 -1.63 -7.07 -2.41
N VAL A 42 -0.83 -6.81 -1.39
CA VAL A 42 0.27 -5.84 -1.50
C VAL A 42 1.45 -6.52 -2.17
N ALA A 43 1.92 -5.97 -3.28
CA ALA A 43 3.05 -6.49 -4.03
C ALA A 43 4.32 -5.69 -3.69
N ALA A 44 4.90 -4.97 -4.65
CA ALA A 44 6.07 -4.14 -4.39
C ALA A 44 5.76 -2.95 -3.45
N ILE A 45 6.74 -2.62 -2.61
CA ILE A 45 6.77 -1.39 -1.81
C ILE A 45 8.15 -0.76 -1.95
N VAL A 46 8.20 0.53 -2.31
CA VAL A 46 9.41 1.34 -2.33
C VAL A 46 9.26 2.56 -1.41
N ALA A 47 10.36 3.16 -1.01
CA ALA A 47 10.37 4.43 -0.29
C ALA A 47 10.67 5.58 -1.24
N SER A 48 9.92 6.69 -1.10
CA SER A 48 10.23 7.94 -1.79
C SER A 48 11.57 8.50 -1.32
N HIS A 49 12.30 9.14 -2.24
CA HIS A 49 13.52 9.88 -1.94
C HIS A 49 13.26 11.40 -1.76
N GLU A 50 12.06 11.86 -2.09
CA GLU A 50 11.69 13.28 -2.09
C GLU A 50 10.77 13.65 -0.91
N GLU A 51 9.92 12.72 -0.51
CA GLU A 51 8.88 12.93 0.50
C GLU A 51 8.88 11.77 1.51
N PRO A 52 8.36 11.96 2.75
CA PRO A 52 8.26 10.92 3.75
C PRO A 52 7.12 9.93 3.44
N GLU A 53 7.22 9.23 2.30
CA GLU A 53 6.18 8.33 1.79
C GLU A 53 6.70 6.92 1.49
N PHE A 54 5.87 5.92 1.79
CA PHE A 54 5.99 4.59 1.20
C PHE A 54 5.03 4.49 0.00
N ILE A 55 5.54 3.96 -1.11
CA ILE A 55 4.77 3.78 -2.34
C ILE A 55 4.57 2.28 -2.53
N GLY A 56 3.32 1.82 -2.51
CA GLY A 56 2.97 0.41 -2.56
C GLY A 56 1.96 0.07 -3.65
N ASN A 57 2.16 -1.06 -4.33
CA ASN A 57 1.25 -1.59 -5.32
C ASN A 57 0.21 -2.51 -4.66
N VAL A 58 -1.07 -2.25 -4.93
CA VAL A 58 -2.20 -3.13 -4.59
C VAL A 58 -2.67 -3.83 -5.84
N LYS A 59 -2.31 -5.12 -5.92
CA LYS A 59 -2.27 -5.89 -7.15
C LYS A 59 -3.63 -5.99 -7.82
N GLU A 60 -4.58 -6.70 -7.23
CA GLU A 60 -5.85 -7.06 -7.88
C GLU A 60 -6.76 -5.85 -8.07
N THR A 61 -6.64 -4.80 -7.24
CA THR A 61 -7.42 -3.57 -7.41
C THR A 61 -6.77 -2.57 -8.36
N GLY A 62 -5.52 -2.77 -8.77
CA GLY A 62 -4.81 -1.89 -9.69
C GLY A 62 -4.54 -0.51 -9.10
N LYS A 63 -4.11 -0.43 -7.85
CA LYS A 63 -3.88 0.85 -7.16
C LYS A 63 -2.43 1.02 -6.76
N VAL A 64 -1.88 2.21 -6.98
CA VAL A 64 -0.62 2.65 -6.37
C VAL A 64 -0.97 3.56 -5.20
N MET A 65 -0.53 3.22 -4.00
CA MET A 65 -0.78 3.99 -2.78
C MET A 65 0.49 4.65 -2.30
N MET A 66 0.45 5.96 -2.12
CA MET A 66 1.48 6.77 -1.48
C MET A 66 1.04 7.06 -0.06
N VAL A 67 1.71 6.44 0.91
CA VAL A 67 1.38 6.48 2.34
C VAL A 67 2.37 7.40 3.04
N ASP A 68 1.91 8.58 3.43
CA ASP A 68 2.66 9.59 4.16
C ASP A 68 2.82 9.17 5.62
N TYR A 69 4.07 8.98 6.06
CA TYR A 69 4.40 8.57 7.42
C TYR A 69 4.87 9.72 8.32
N HIS A 70 4.74 10.98 7.90
CA HIS A 70 5.08 12.14 8.73
C HIS A 70 4.21 12.23 9.99
N ASP A 71 2.90 11.98 9.88
CA ASP A 71 1.96 11.94 10.99
C ASP A 71 1.14 10.64 10.97
N ILE A 72 1.63 9.65 11.71
CA ILE A 72 1.00 8.33 11.84
C ILE A 72 -0.39 8.40 12.50
N LYS A 73 -0.66 9.42 13.33
CA LYS A 73 -1.96 9.59 13.99
C LYS A 73 -3.01 10.04 12.98
N ASN A 74 -2.64 10.96 12.09
CA ASN A 74 -3.49 11.51 11.03
C ASN A 74 -3.04 11.03 9.65
N LEU A 75 -2.97 9.71 9.49
CA LEU A 75 -2.40 9.07 8.31
C LEU A 75 -3.06 9.57 7.02
N LYS A 76 -2.25 10.13 6.13
CA LYS A 76 -2.67 10.54 4.79
C LYS A 76 -2.22 9.48 3.78
N THR A 77 -3.14 9.09 2.90
CA THR A 77 -2.83 8.21 1.78
C THR A 77 -3.37 8.82 0.51
N THR A 78 -2.51 8.97 -0.48
CA THR A 78 -2.89 9.33 -1.84
C THR A 78 -2.91 8.06 -2.68
N THR A 79 -3.97 7.87 -3.45
CA THR A 79 -4.15 6.69 -4.29
C THR A 79 -4.22 7.10 -5.74
N VAL A 80 -3.40 6.48 -6.58
CA VAL A 80 -3.42 6.62 -8.04
C VAL A 80 -3.95 5.34 -8.64
N ASP A 81 -4.93 5.48 -9.53
CA ASP A 81 -5.48 4.36 -10.28
C ASP A 81 -4.49 3.94 -11.38
N ALA A 82 -4.27 2.63 -11.49
CA ALA A 82 -3.38 1.98 -12.42
C ALA A 82 -4.05 0.74 -13.05
N SER A 83 -3.32 0.01 -13.89
CA SER A 83 -3.78 -1.26 -14.44
C SER A 83 -3.99 -2.31 -13.35
N LEU A 84 -4.99 -3.18 -13.52
CA LEU A 84 -5.20 -4.33 -12.64
C LEU A 84 -4.01 -5.28 -12.68
N PHE A 85 -3.83 -6.01 -11.58
CA PHE A 85 -2.81 -7.03 -11.38
C PHE A 85 -1.37 -6.48 -11.45
N LEU A 86 -1.10 -5.36 -10.75
CA LEU A 86 0.28 -4.88 -10.55
C LEU A 86 1.11 -5.92 -9.79
N HIS A 87 2.25 -6.33 -10.36
CA HIS A 87 3.15 -7.30 -9.75
C HIS A 87 4.35 -6.58 -9.11
N ASP A 88 5.48 -6.68 -9.78
CA ASP A 88 6.76 -6.22 -9.29
C ASP A 88 7.11 -4.95 -10.08
N GLY A 89 7.63 -3.96 -9.37
CA GLY A 89 8.05 -2.69 -9.93
C GLY A 89 8.69 -1.87 -8.83
N GLY A 90 9.66 -1.04 -9.20
CA GLY A 90 10.30 -0.11 -8.30
C GLY A 90 10.62 1.18 -9.01
N TRP A 91 11.86 1.63 -8.87
CA TRP A 91 12.37 2.79 -9.59
C TRP A 91 13.02 2.41 -10.94
N ASP A 92 12.73 1.21 -11.47
CA ASP A 92 13.30 0.66 -12.70
C ASP A 92 12.48 0.99 -13.97
#